data_AF-U2J5J8-F1
#
_entry.id   AF-U2J5J8-F1
#
_cell.length_a   1.000
_cell.length_b   1.000
_cell.length_c   1.000
_cell.angle_alpha   90.00
_cell.angle_beta   90.00
_cell.angle_gamma   90.00
#
_symmetry.space_group_name_H-M   'P 1'
#
loop_
_entity.id
_entity.type
_entity.pdbx_description
1 polymer ?
#
loop_
_entity_poly.entity_id
_entity_poly.type
_entity_poly.pdbx_seq_one_letter_code
_entity_poly.pdbx_strand_id
1 'polypeptide(L)'
;MRATKNNWLHAILFSILGLTLSFGVKAISNSNDILSVSKTANTEFRYKGSDTSINSITNPSNWETSDGTEECDFGELPCVVAPNMPSITNETQLTNYLNTLSPSAAVAFVEDNATKHRD
;
A
#
# COMPACT_ATOMS: atom_id res chain seq x y z
N MET A 1 -21.57 -43.50 48.67
CA MET A 1 -22.08 -42.12 48.54
C MET A 1 -21.04 -41.16 49.09
N ARG A 2 -20.72 -40.10 48.33
CA ARG A 2 -19.68 -39.10 48.63
C ARG A 2 -20.07 -38.25 49.84
N ALA A 3 -19.09 -37.90 50.69
CA ALA A 3 -18.91 -36.52 51.18
C ALA A 3 -17.51 -36.35 51.81
N THR A 4 -16.57 -35.59 51.21
CA THR A 4 -16.31 -34.13 51.29
C THR A 4 -15.46 -33.71 52.51
N LYS A 5 -14.54 -32.75 52.25
CA LYS A 5 -13.97 -31.72 53.16
C LYS A 5 -12.62 -32.00 53.88
N ASN A 6 -11.51 -31.49 53.34
CA ASN A 6 -10.88 -30.20 53.75
C ASN A 6 -9.36 -30.08 53.49
N ASN A 7 -9.03 -29.07 52.68
CA ASN A 7 -7.81 -28.26 52.57
C ASN A 7 -6.79 -28.34 53.71
N TRP A 8 -5.60 -28.91 53.49
CA TRP A 8 -4.40 -28.47 54.20
C TRP A 8 -3.20 -28.53 53.25
N LEU A 9 -2.81 -27.33 52.80
CA LEU A 9 -1.47 -26.91 52.40
C LEU A 9 -0.54 -28.01 51.87
N HIS A 10 -0.29 -28.06 50.56
CA HIS A 10 1.03 -28.37 49.98
C HIS A 10 1.05 -28.03 48.47
N ALA A 11 0.61 -26.83 48.09
CA ALA A 11 0.66 -26.38 46.70
C ALA A 11 1.44 -25.07 46.51
N ILE A 12 2.45 -24.84 47.34
CA ILE A 12 3.44 -23.78 47.13
C ILE A 12 4.82 -24.34 47.46
N LEU A 13 5.39 -25.11 46.55
CA LEU A 13 6.83 -25.31 46.47
C LEU A 13 7.22 -25.30 44.99
N PHE A 14 7.73 -24.14 44.57
CA PHE A 14 8.75 -23.93 43.53
C PHE A 14 8.39 -24.34 42.09
N SER A 15 8.15 -23.36 41.23
CA SER A 15 9.18 -22.64 40.46
C SER A 15 9.72 -23.45 39.28
N ILE A 16 9.55 -22.87 38.10
CA ILE A 16 10.41 -22.90 36.91
C ILE A 16 9.57 -23.22 35.67
N LEU A 17 9.23 -22.11 35.01
CA LEU A 17 9.10 -21.92 33.57
C LEU A 17 9.12 -23.22 32.75
N GLY A 18 7.93 -23.63 32.31
CA GLY A 18 7.79 -24.54 31.18
C GLY A 18 8.45 -23.94 29.94
N LEU A 19 9.48 -24.63 29.47
CA LEU A 19 10.20 -24.42 28.23
C LEU A 19 9.27 -24.18 27.03
N THR A 20 9.28 -22.96 26.50
CA THR A 20 8.73 -22.67 25.18
C THR A 20 9.86 -22.48 24.17
N LEU A 21 10.07 -23.54 23.38
CA LEU A 21 10.34 -23.53 21.93
C LEU A 21 11.44 -22.58 21.41
N SER A 22 12.65 -23.10 21.23
CA SER A 22 13.68 -22.47 20.40
C SER A 22 13.84 -23.23 19.08
N PHE A 23 13.04 -22.89 18.07
CA PHE A 23 13.38 -23.18 16.67
C PHE A 23 14.22 -22.03 16.14
N GLY A 24 15.55 -22.18 16.18
CA GLY A 24 16.48 -21.27 15.52
C GLY A 24 16.55 -21.57 14.03
N VAL A 25 15.92 -20.74 13.20
CA VAL A 25 16.13 -20.73 11.75
C VAL A 25 17.51 -20.13 11.50
N LYS A 26 18.46 -20.93 11.02
CA LYS A 26 19.67 -20.40 10.36
C LYS A 26 19.36 -20.24 8.89
N ALA A 27 19.09 -19.01 8.47
CA ALA A 27 19.16 -18.61 7.06
C ALA A 27 20.17 -17.47 6.94
N ILE A 28 21.33 -17.87 6.42
CA ILE A 28 22.41 -17.15 5.74
C ILE A 28 22.21 -15.63 5.59
N SER A 29 23.17 -14.89 6.14
CA SER A 29 23.45 -13.49 5.79
C SER A 29 23.59 -13.33 4.28
N ASN A 30 22.84 -12.38 3.73
CA ASN A 30 23.39 -11.50 2.72
C ASN A 30 23.23 -10.08 3.25
N SER A 31 24.35 -9.53 3.70
CA SER A 31 24.50 -8.09 3.85
C SER A 31 24.37 -7.48 2.47
N ASN A 32 23.34 -6.67 2.27
CA ASN A 32 23.41 -5.43 1.51
C ASN A 32 22.33 -4.53 2.07
N ASP A 33 22.75 -3.32 2.40
CA ASP A 33 21.89 -2.18 2.70
C ASP A 33 20.64 -2.17 1.84
N ILE A 34 19.50 -1.90 2.48
CA ILE A 34 18.52 -0.89 2.09
C ILE A 34 17.51 -0.89 3.21
N LEU A 35 17.30 0.29 3.81
CA LEU A 35 16.12 0.61 4.58
C LEU A 35 14.88 0.11 3.82
N SER A 36 14.40 -1.08 4.18
CA SER A 36 13.07 -1.53 3.77
C SER A 36 12.08 -0.74 4.62
N VAL A 37 11.93 0.55 4.27
CA VAL A 37 10.59 1.11 4.17
C VAL A 37 9.88 0.07 3.33
N SER A 38 8.92 -0.63 3.93
CA SER A 38 7.92 -1.37 3.17
C SER A 38 7.27 -0.34 2.25
N LYS A 39 7.89 -0.11 1.09
CA LYS A 39 7.34 0.66 -0.01
C LYS A 39 6.15 -0.19 -0.40
N THR A 40 4.98 0.13 0.15
CA THR A 40 3.71 -0.30 -0.43
C THR A 40 3.92 -0.09 -1.92
N ALA A 41 3.96 -1.17 -2.69
CA ALA A 41 4.20 -1.11 -4.11
C ALA A 41 2.95 -0.45 -4.71
N ASN A 42 2.93 0.89 -4.69
CA ASN A 42 1.85 1.66 -5.24
C ASN A 42 1.95 1.50 -6.75
N THR A 43 0.86 1.05 -7.36
CA THR A 43 0.77 0.99 -8.81
C THR A 43 0.86 2.42 -9.33
N GLU A 44 1.83 2.66 -10.22
CA GLU A 44 1.94 3.93 -10.92
C GLU A 44 1.04 3.88 -12.16
N PHE A 45 0.48 5.02 -12.55
CA PHE A 45 -0.39 5.14 -13.72
C PHE A 45 0.08 6.29 -14.60
N ARG A 46 0.33 6.01 -15.88
CA ARG A 46 0.62 7.04 -16.88
C ARG A 46 -0.67 7.58 -17.48
N TYR A 47 -0.80 8.90 -17.50
CA TYR A 47 -1.82 9.61 -18.25
C TYR A 47 -1.40 9.82 -19.72
N LYS A 48 -2.26 9.37 -20.64
CA LYS A 48 -2.10 9.44 -22.10
C LYS A 48 -3.09 10.39 -22.78
N GLY A 49 -3.95 11.04 -22.01
CA GLY A 49 -4.92 12.00 -22.55
C GLY A 49 -4.24 13.23 -23.15
N SER A 50 -4.93 13.85 -24.11
CA SER A 50 -4.48 15.04 -24.81
C SER A 50 -4.84 16.36 -24.11
N ASP A 51 -5.70 16.31 -23.10
CA ASP A 51 -6.26 17.50 -22.45
C ASP A 51 -6.43 17.28 -20.95
N THR A 52 -6.71 18.35 -20.22
CA THR A 52 -6.75 18.35 -18.75
C THR A 52 -8.16 18.36 -18.18
N SER A 53 -9.18 18.16 -19.01
CA SER A 53 -10.56 18.21 -18.56
C SER A 53 -10.91 17.05 -17.63
N ILE A 54 -11.86 17.28 -16.73
CA ILE A 54 -12.36 16.25 -15.81
C ILE A 54 -12.80 14.99 -16.57
N ASN A 55 -13.49 15.16 -17.70
CA ASN A 55 -13.95 14.07 -18.55
C ASN A 55 -12.80 13.24 -19.12
N SER A 56 -11.64 13.87 -19.34
CA SER A 56 -10.47 13.22 -19.88
C SER A 56 -9.70 12.46 -18.80
N ILE A 57 -9.57 13.03 -17.58
CA ILE A 57 -8.88 12.35 -16.46
C ILE A 57 -9.74 11.27 -15.79
N THR A 58 -11.08 11.31 -15.93
CA THR A 58 -11.95 10.23 -15.43
C THR A 58 -12.24 9.16 -16.48
N ASN A 59 -11.64 9.25 -17.67
CA ASN A 59 -11.75 8.24 -18.72
C ASN A 59 -10.65 7.17 -18.56
N PRO A 60 -10.99 5.89 -18.30
CA PRO A 60 -9.99 4.84 -18.09
C PRO A 60 -9.09 4.60 -19.31
N SER A 61 -9.57 4.85 -20.52
CA SER A 61 -8.77 4.66 -21.75
C SER A 61 -7.61 5.65 -21.88
N ASN A 62 -7.66 6.76 -21.12
CA ASN A 62 -6.58 7.73 -21.06
C ASN A 62 -5.53 7.39 -20.00
N TRP A 63 -5.67 6.27 -19.29
CA TRP A 63 -4.70 5.80 -18.32
C TRP A 63 -4.10 4.47 -18.76
N GLU A 64 -2.90 4.18 -18.25
CA GLU A 64 -2.32 2.85 -18.26
C GLU A 64 -1.42 2.67 -17.05
N THR A 65 -1.20 1.44 -16.64
CA THR A 65 -0.22 1.10 -15.61
C THR A 65 1.17 1.45 -16.11
N SER A 66 1.89 2.20 -15.29
CA SER A 66 3.24 2.68 -15.56
C SER A 66 4.27 1.73 -14.95
N ASP A 67 5.37 1.55 -15.67
CA ASP A 67 6.57 0.85 -15.18
C ASP A 67 7.63 1.83 -14.62
N GLY A 68 7.32 3.12 -14.63
CA GLY A 68 8.15 4.21 -14.12
C GLY A 68 9.22 4.68 -15.10
N THR A 69 9.29 4.15 -16.31
CA THR A 69 10.32 4.53 -17.31
C THR A 69 9.86 5.61 -18.29
N GLU A 70 8.62 6.08 -18.17
CA GLU A 70 7.98 6.89 -19.19
C GLU A 70 8.53 8.31 -19.21
N GLU A 71 8.71 8.81 -20.43
CA GLU A 71 8.99 10.20 -20.74
C GLU A 71 7.68 10.99 -20.84
N CYS A 72 7.71 12.21 -20.34
CA CYS A 72 6.53 13.05 -20.21
C CYS A 72 6.67 14.26 -21.13
N ASP A 73 5.88 14.29 -22.21
CA ASP A 73 5.83 15.45 -23.09
C ASP A 73 5.10 16.62 -22.43
N PHE A 74 5.63 17.82 -22.61
CA PHE A 74 5.22 19.10 -22.01
C PHE A 74 3.70 19.32 -21.87
N GLY A 75 3.27 19.95 -20.77
CA GLY A 75 1.86 20.24 -20.50
C GLY A 75 1.48 20.48 -19.03
N GLU A 76 0.23 20.85 -18.77
CA GLU A 76 -0.20 21.30 -17.43
C GLU A 76 -0.57 20.18 -16.45
N LEU A 77 -0.75 18.92 -16.91
CA LEU A 77 -1.11 17.78 -16.03
C LEU A 77 0.07 16.89 -15.67
N PRO A 78 -0.01 16.18 -14.52
CA PRO A 78 0.85 15.05 -14.23
C PRO A 78 0.76 13.99 -15.33
N CYS A 79 1.91 13.52 -15.79
CA CYS A 79 1.97 12.40 -16.71
C CYS A 79 1.98 11.06 -15.97
N VAL A 80 2.47 11.00 -14.73
CA VAL A 80 2.48 9.78 -13.92
C VAL A 80 1.97 10.07 -12.52
N VAL A 81 1.05 9.22 -12.06
CA VAL A 81 0.39 9.32 -10.76
C VAL A 81 0.57 8.00 -10.00
N ALA A 82 1.01 8.06 -8.75
CA ALA A 82 1.11 6.90 -7.87
C ALA A 82 0.20 7.10 -6.66
N PRO A 83 -1.10 6.77 -6.77
CA PRO A 83 -2.02 6.90 -5.64
C PRO A 83 -1.53 6.01 -4.50
N ASN A 84 -1.32 6.59 -3.32
CA ASN A 84 -0.89 5.83 -2.13
C ASN A 84 -2.05 5.01 -1.53
N MET A 85 -2.66 4.17 -2.36
CA MET A 85 -3.89 3.43 -2.11
C MET A 85 -3.74 1.98 -2.60
N PRO A 86 -3.53 1.01 -1.69
CA PRO A 86 -3.36 -0.41 -2.06
C PRO A 86 -4.55 -1.02 -2.80
N SER A 87 -5.73 -0.39 -2.72
CA SER A 87 -6.95 -0.82 -3.39
C SER A 87 -7.03 -0.42 -4.85
N ILE A 88 -6.17 0.48 -5.32
CA ILE A 88 -6.12 0.94 -6.71
C ILE A 88 -4.95 0.24 -7.40
N THR A 89 -5.28 -0.79 -8.17
CA THR A 89 -4.32 -1.69 -8.83
C THR A 89 -4.45 -1.69 -10.36
N ASN A 90 -5.44 -1.00 -10.91
CA ASN A 90 -5.65 -0.82 -12.33
C ASN A 90 -6.37 0.50 -12.65
N GLU A 91 -6.43 0.85 -13.93
CA GLU A 91 -6.93 2.12 -14.48
C GLU A 91 -8.43 2.29 -14.22
N THR A 92 -9.19 1.19 -14.25
CA THR A 92 -10.63 1.22 -13.99
C THR A 92 -10.89 1.55 -12.52
N GLN A 93 -10.12 1.00 -11.59
CA GLN A 93 -10.22 1.34 -10.18
C GLN A 93 -9.82 2.79 -9.90
N LEU A 94 -8.76 3.28 -10.55
CA LEU A 94 -8.33 4.67 -10.44
C LEU A 94 -9.45 5.61 -10.89
N THR A 95 -9.97 5.41 -12.09
CA THR A 95 -11.02 6.28 -12.65
C THR A 95 -12.36 6.15 -11.95
N ASN A 96 -12.74 4.96 -11.46
CA ASN A 96 -13.90 4.80 -10.59
C ASN A 96 -13.75 5.63 -9.31
N TYR A 97 -12.58 5.61 -8.69
CA TYR A 97 -12.30 6.43 -7.51
C TYR A 97 -12.40 7.93 -7.84
N LEU A 98 -11.76 8.39 -8.92
CA LEU A 98 -11.84 9.79 -9.36
C LEU A 98 -13.29 10.23 -9.61
N ASN A 99 -14.13 9.36 -10.18
CA ASN A 99 -15.55 9.63 -10.41
C ASN A 99 -16.38 9.71 -9.11
N THR A 100 -15.87 9.23 -7.96
CA THR A 100 -16.53 9.44 -6.66
C THR A 100 -16.27 10.82 -6.06
N LEU A 101 -15.26 11.54 -6.58
CA LEU A 101 -14.84 12.84 -6.09
C LEU A 101 -15.59 13.96 -6.82
N SER A 102 -15.63 15.16 -6.21
CA SER A 102 -16.00 16.35 -6.97
C SER A 102 -14.95 16.63 -8.05
N PRO A 103 -15.29 17.32 -9.16
CA PRO A 103 -14.33 17.60 -10.23
C PRO A 103 -13.03 18.26 -9.75
N SER A 104 -13.14 19.23 -8.84
CA SER A 104 -11.96 19.90 -8.26
C SER A 104 -11.13 18.96 -7.39
N ALA A 105 -11.76 18.05 -6.64
CA ALA A 105 -11.06 17.09 -5.79
C ALA A 105 -10.40 15.96 -6.61
N ALA A 106 -10.99 15.56 -7.74
CA ALA A 106 -10.38 14.60 -8.66
C ALA A 106 -9.10 15.16 -9.29
N VAL A 107 -9.12 16.42 -9.73
CA VAL A 107 -7.93 17.10 -10.25
C VAL A 107 -6.87 17.22 -9.15
N ALA A 108 -7.24 17.74 -7.98
CA ALA A 108 -6.32 17.87 -6.86
C ALA A 108 -5.71 16.52 -6.45
N PHE A 109 -6.49 15.43 -6.44
CA PHE A 109 -5.96 14.11 -6.15
C PHE A 109 -4.89 13.66 -7.16
N VAL A 110 -5.13 13.88 -8.45
CA VAL A 110 -4.17 13.56 -9.52
C VAL A 110 -2.89 14.37 -9.34
N GLU A 111 -2.99 15.65 -9.02
CA GLU A 111 -1.85 16.54 -8.75
C GLU A 111 -1.09 16.15 -7.47
N ASP A 112 -1.79 15.90 -6.37
CA ASP A 112 -1.21 15.56 -5.06
C ASP A 112 -0.50 14.20 -5.07
N ASN A 113 -0.89 13.29 -5.97
CA ASN A 113 -0.28 11.96 -6.12
C ASN A 113 0.62 11.87 -7.37
N ALA A 114 0.96 13.00 -7.98
CA ALA A 114 1.87 13.04 -9.10
C ALA A 114 3.28 12.59 -8.69
N THR A 115 3.84 11.65 -9.43
CA THR A 115 5.26 11.26 -9.29
C THR A 115 6.12 11.87 -10.38
N LYS A 116 5.51 12.22 -11.51
CA LYS A 116 6.14 12.96 -12.59
C LYS A 116 5.15 13.95 -13.18
N HIS A 117 5.60 15.19 -13.31
CA HIS A 117 4.87 16.23 -14.03
C HIS A 117 5.38 16.33 -15.46
N ARG A 118 4.51 16.80 -16.35
CA ARG A 118 4.95 17.33 -17.63
C ARG A 118 5.61 18.70 -17.35
N ASP A 119 6.83 18.90 -17.83
CA ASP A 119 7.57 20.17 -17.68
C ASP A 119 6.98 21.31 -18.54
#